data_AF-A0A7K4MR46-F1
#
_entry.id   AF-A0A7K4MR46-F1
#
_cell.length_a   1.000
_cell.length_b   1.000
_cell.length_c   1.000
_cell.angle_alpha   90.00
_cell.angle_beta   90.00
_cell.angle_gamma   90.00
#
_symmetry.space_group_name_H-M   'P 1'
#
loop_
_entity.id
_entity.type
_entity.pdbx_description
1 polymer ?
#
loop_
_entity_poly.entity_id
_entity_poly.type
_entity_poly.pdbx_seq_one_letter_code
_entity_poly.pdbx_strand_id
1 'polypeptide(L)'
;MATNQYFNHHGTNTPENRLIENLMIESIKTYGIDVYYLPKTLNNEDTLLGEDASSSFNSAHTIEMYIKNVEGFEGEGDFIAKWGLQIKDQITFTVAKRRFGELGMTTDGRAKIPHEGDLIYFPTTSALFQILFVEDEAIFYQTGQLQSYDMLCEMFTYSDQKFDTGIDTIDAIERAHSYSVDFTMNTGSGNYTVGETVYQGASLAAATVKGEVGSWNSTTKILNLLNMTGNFSGTVNIIGDSSSASYSITSFDAQQSAANTAATSSNVEIEAAADAIIDFTEGNPFGSL
;
A
#
# COMPACT_ATOMS: atom_id res chain seq x y z
N MET A 1 -44.67 10.61 27.93
CA MET A 1 -44.80 11.87 27.17
C MET A 1 -44.46 11.56 25.72
N ALA A 2 -45.21 12.11 24.77
CA ALA A 2 -44.93 11.97 23.34
C ALA A 2 -43.76 12.89 22.90
N THR A 3 -43.27 12.72 21.67
CA THR A 3 -42.11 13.43 21.08
C THR A 3 -42.29 14.95 21.09
N ASN A 4 -41.18 15.68 21.11
CA ASN A 4 -41.18 17.14 21.16
C ASN A 4 -41.54 17.73 19.77
N GLN A 5 -42.66 18.44 19.68
CA GLN A 5 -43.18 19.06 18.45
C GLN A 5 -42.25 20.08 17.79
N TYR A 6 -41.26 20.62 18.52
CA TYR A 6 -40.29 21.56 17.98
C TYR A 6 -39.08 20.87 17.34
N PHE A 7 -38.94 19.55 17.50
CA PHE A 7 -37.83 18.78 16.93
C PHE A 7 -38.32 18.01 15.71
N ASN A 8 -37.68 18.26 14.57
CA ASN A 8 -37.92 17.49 13.36
C ASN A 8 -36.96 16.29 13.29
N HIS A 9 -37.44 15.13 13.72
CA HIS A 9 -36.67 13.89 13.72
C HIS A 9 -36.63 13.15 12.36
N HIS A 10 -37.32 13.65 11.33
CA HIS A 10 -37.48 12.92 10.06
C HIS A 10 -37.08 13.73 8.82
N GLY A 11 -36.57 14.95 9.00
CA GLY A 11 -36.08 15.78 7.90
C GLY A 11 -34.62 15.46 7.54
N THR A 12 -34.27 15.62 6.27
CA THR A 12 -32.86 15.59 5.83
C THR A 12 -32.19 16.92 6.15
N ASN A 13 -30.96 16.89 6.70
CA ASN A 13 -30.13 18.08 6.91
C ASN A 13 -30.79 19.18 7.78
N THR A 14 -31.54 18.79 8.81
CA THR A 14 -32.14 19.70 9.79
C THR A 14 -31.09 20.29 10.74
N PRO A 15 -31.37 21.43 11.41
CA PRO A 15 -30.49 21.98 12.44
C PRO A 15 -30.16 20.97 13.56
N GLU A 16 -31.12 20.12 13.92
CA GLU A 16 -30.97 19.07 14.93
C GLU A 16 -29.98 18.00 14.46
N ASN A 17 -30.09 17.56 13.20
CA ASN A 17 -29.16 16.63 12.58
C ASN A 17 -27.73 17.19 12.58
N ARG A 18 -27.57 18.46 12.20
CA ARG A 18 -26.26 19.14 12.23
C ARG A 18 -25.69 19.26 13.63
N LEU A 19 -26.52 19.53 14.63
CA LEU A 19 -26.07 19.61 16.02
C LEU A 19 -25.55 18.25 16.51
N ILE A 20 -26.25 17.16 16.20
CA ILE A 20 -25.83 15.80 16.55
C ILE A 20 -24.54 15.44 15.81
N GLU A 21 -24.44 15.72 14.50
CA GLU A 21 -23.19 15.51 13.76
C GLU A 21 -22.03 16.32 14.33
N ASN A 22 -22.25 17.58 14.71
CA ASN A 22 -21.22 18.42 15.35
C ASN A 22 -20.74 17.80 16.66
N LEU A 23 -21.67 17.37 17.52
CA LEU A 23 -21.33 16.71 18.79
C LEU A 23 -20.55 15.41 18.55
N MET A 24 -20.94 14.63 17.53
CA MET A 24 -20.24 13.41 17.17
C MET A 24 -18.82 13.69 16.66
N ILE A 25 -18.65 14.68 15.78
CA ILE A 25 -17.34 15.08 15.27
C ILE A 25 -16.46 15.58 16.42
N GLU A 26 -16.97 16.41 17.32
CA GLU A 26 -16.21 16.87 18.50
C GLU A 26 -15.84 15.70 19.43
N SER A 27 -16.74 14.72 19.61
CA SER A 27 -16.45 13.51 20.37
C SER A 27 -15.33 12.69 19.74
N ILE A 28 -15.37 12.49 18.41
CA ILE A 28 -14.31 11.76 17.68
C ILE A 28 -12.99 12.54 17.72
N LYS A 29 -13.01 13.87 17.62
CA LYS A 29 -11.79 14.68 17.79
C LYS A 29 -11.20 14.62 19.20
N THR A 30 -12.03 14.43 20.22
CA THR A 30 -11.57 14.37 21.62
C THR A 30 -11.01 12.99 21.99
N TYR A 31 -11.65 11.91 21.54
CA TYR A 31 -11.36 10.54 21.97
C TYR A 31 -10.86 9.60 20.87
N GLY A 32 -10.98 10.01 19.61
CA GLY A 32 -10.47 9.28 18.46
C GLY A 32 -8.98 9.49 18.27
N ILE A 33 -8.52 9.02 17.12
CA ILE A 33 -7.12 9.05 16.70
C ILE A 33 -7.03 9.58 15.28
N ASP A 34 -5.90 10.23 14.98
CA ASP A 34 -5.59 10.68 13.63
C ASP A 34 -5.01 9.51 12.82
N VAL A 35 -5.66 9.20 11.70
CA VAL A 35 -5.23 8.17 10.75
C VAL A 35 -5.13 8.75 9.35
N TYR A 36 -4.42 8.04 8.48
CA TYR A 36 -4.44 8.35 7.05
C TYR A 36 -5.40 7.40 6.35
N TYR A 37 -6.35 7.97 5.62
CA TYR A 37 -7.25 7.25 4.73
C TYR A 37 -6.70 7.27 3.30
N LEU A 38 -6.58 6.11 2.69
CA LEU A 38 -6.01 5.91 1.37
C LEU A 38 -7.09 5.28 0.46
N PRO A 39 -7.73 6.08 -0.40
CA PRO A 39 -8.70 5.54 -1.35
C PRO A 39 -7.99 4.70 -2.41
N LYS A 40 -8.54 3.53 -2.73
CA LYS A 40 -8.10 2.75 -3.89
C LYS A 40 -8.37 3.55 -5.16
N THR A 41 -7.34 3.70 -6.00
CA THR A 41 -7.45 4.27 -7.34
C THR A 41 -7.98 3.20 -8.29
N LEU A 42 -9.04 3.54 -9.03
CA LEU A 42 -9.62 2.66 -10.04
C LEU A 42 -8.87 2.88 -11.36
N ASN A 43 -7.97 1.96 -11.71
CA ASN A 43 -7.12 2.12 -12.89
C ASN A 43 -7.77 1.55 -14.15
N ASN A 44 -8.35 0.35 -14.06
CA ASN A 44 -8.97 -0.34 -15.18
C ASN A 44 -10.14 -1.20 -14.70
N GLU A 45 -11.15 -0.55 -14.14
CA GLU A 45 -12.36 -1.22 -13.65
C GLU A 45 -13.09 -1.91 -14.80
N ASP A 46 -13.19 -3.24 -14.73
CA ASP A 46 -14.13 -3.97 -15.57
C ASP A 46 -15.55 -3.66 -15.10
N THR A 47 -16.26 -2.83 -15.86
CA THR A 47 -17.65 -2.43 -15.55
C THR A 47 -18.65 -3.59 -15.51
N LEU A 48 -18.30 -4.78 -16.03
CA LEU A 48 -19.18 -5.95 -15.99
C LEU A 48 -18.99 -6.78 -14.71
N LEU A 49 -17.75 -6.96 -14.26
CA LEU A 49 -17.41 -7.80 -13.10
C LEU A 49 -17.01 -7.00 -11.86
N GLY A 50 -16.83 -5.68 -11.98
CA GLY A 50 -16.37 -4.79 -10.92
C GLY A 50 -14.93 -5.07 -10.46
N GLU A 51 -14.16 -5.82 -11.26
CA GLU A 51 -12.79 -6.21 -10.92
C GLU A 51 -11.82 -5.17 -11.48
N ASP A 52 -10.89 -4.72 -10.64
CA ASP A 52 -9.72 -3.94 -11.06
C ASP A 52 -8.48 -4.80 -10.85
N ALA A 53 -7.85 -5.20 -11.95
CA ALA A 53 -6.72 -6.13 -11.98
C ALA A 53 -5.44 -5.55 -11.33
N SER A 54 -5.39 -4.23 -11.09
CA SER A 54 -4.24 -3.60 -10.42
C SER A 54 -4.71 -2.60 -9.36
N SER A 55 -4.46 -2.91 -8.09
CA SER A 55 -4.78 -2.02 -6.98
C SER A 55 -3.63 -1.04 -6.74
N SER A 56 -3.89 0.26 -6.89
CA SER A 56 -2.95 1.32 -6.52
C SER A 56 -3.58 2.34 -5.59
N PHE A 57 -2.73 3.01 -4.80
CA PHE A 57 -3.10 4.05 -3.84
C PHE A 57 -2.26 5.30 -4.10
N ASN A 58 -2.86 6.33 -4.70
CA ASN A 58 -2.16 7.53 -5.18
C ASN A 58 -2.37 8.78 -4.30
N SER A 59 -3.09 8.64 -3.20
CA SER A 59 -3.43 9.75 -2.31
C SER A 59 -3.64 9.26 -0.89
N ALA A 60 -3.34 10.13 0.06
CA ALA A 60 -3.59 9.90 1.48
C ALA A 60 -4.24 11.14 2.09
N HIS A 61 -5.25 10.93 2.92
CA HIS A 61 -6.02 11.98 3.56
C HIS A 61 -6.05 11.80 5.07
N THR A 62 -5.61 12.82 5.82
CA THR A 62 -5.69 12.80 7.28
C THR A 62 -7.13 12.96 7.75
N ILE A 63 -7.60 12.03 8.56
CA ILE A 63 -8.93 12.08 9.17
C ILE A 63 -8.92 11.49 10.58
N GLU A 64 -9.73 12.08 11.45
CA GLU A 64 -9.99 11.56 12.78
C GLU A 64 -10.98 10.38 12.71
N MET A 65 -10.61 9.25 13.32
CA MET A 65 -11.46 8.08 13.44
C MET A 65 -11.52 7.59 14.89
N TYR A 66 -12.67 7.08 15.31
CA TYR A 66 -12.83 6.46 16.61
C TYR A 66 -12.71 4.94 16.49
N ILE A 67 -11.94 4.33 17.38
CA ILE A 67 -11.87 2.86 17.45
C ILE A 67 -13.04 2.39 18.30
N LYS A 68 -14.03 1.77 17.65
CA LYS A 68 -15.24 1.28 18.32
C LYS A 68 -15.01 -0.07 18.98
N ASN A 69 -14.25 -0.93 18.33
CA ASN A 69 -13.92 -2.26 18.81
C ASN A 69 -12.58 -2.71 18.21
N VAL A 70 -11.86 -3.53 18.95
CA VAL A 70 -10.63 -4.17 18.50
C VAL A 70 -10.76 -5.66 18.79
N GLU A 71 -11.16 -6.45 17.80
CA GLU A 71 -11.31 -7.90 17.94
C GLU A 71 -10.04 -8.60 17.45
N GLY A 72 -9.51 -9.54 18.24
CA GLY A 72 -8.25 -10.24 17.94
C GLY A 72 -7.03 -9.71 18.70
N PHE A 73 -7.05 -8.46 19.18
CA PHE A 73 -5.95 -7.91 20.00
C PHE A 73 -6.07 -8.20 21.52
N GLU A 74 -7.24 -8.64 22.00
CA GLU A 74 -7.47 -8.98 23.42
C GLU A 74 -7.11 -10.44 23.79
N GLY A 75 -6.45 -11.18 22.89
CA GLY A 75 -5.89 -12.49 23.20
C GLY A 75 -6.91 -13.64 23.23
N GLU A 76 -7.96 -13.58 22.40
CA GLU A 76 -8.94 -14.66 22.30
C GLU A 76 -9.25 -15.02 20.84
N GLY A 77 -9.03 -16.30 20.49
CA GLY A 77 -9.70 -16.97 19.37
C GLY A 77 -8.83 -17.36 18.16
N ASP A 78 -7.92 -18.29 18.35
CA ASP A 78 -7.25 -19.02 17.26
C ASP A 78 -8.31 -19.73 16.38
N PHE A 79 -8.70 -19.12 15.25
CA PHE A 79 -9.72 -19.68 14.38
C PHE A 79 -9.06 -20.69 13.42
N ILE A 80 -9.25 -21.99 13.69
CA ILE A 80 -8.76 -23.06 12.80
C ILE A 80 -9.74 -23.21 11.63
N ALA A 81 -9.33 -22.73 10.45
CA ALA A 81 -10.00 -23.05 9.19
C ALA A 81 -9.47 -24.39 8.63
N LYS A 82 -10.19 -24.97 7.67
CA LYS A 82 -9.81 -26.23 6.97
C LYS A 82 -8.42 -26.19 6.28
N TRP A 83 -7.85 -24.99 6.13
CA TRP A 83 -6.57 -24.73 5.48
C TRP A 83 -5.43 -24.32 6.43
N GLY A 84 -5.68 -24.30 7.74
CA GLY A 84 -4.68 -23.97 8.75
C GLY A 84 -5.16 -22.92 9.75
N LEU A 85 -4.20 -22.46 10.55
CA LEU A 85 -4.39 -21.41 11.54
C LEU A 85 -4.21 -20.05 10.88
N GLN A 86 -5.27 -19.25 10.82
CA GLN A 86 -5.17 -17.87 10.33
C GLN A 86 -5.79 -16.95 11.38
N ILE A 87 -4.94 -16.29 12.16
CA ILE A 87 -5.34 -15.21 13.04
C ILE A 87 -5.40 -13.95 12.17
N LYS A 88 -6.59 -13.43 11.94
CA LYS A 88 -6.78 -12.12 11.31
C LYS A 88 -7.27 -11.16 12.37
N ASP A 89 -6.43 -10.20 12.70
CA ASP A 89 -6.80 -9.13 13.61
C ASP A 89 -7.78 -8.18 12.90
N GLN A 90 -8.91 -7.91 13.55
CA GLN A 90 -9.96 -7.05 13.02
C GLN A 90 -10.16 -5.82 13.91
N ILE A 91 -10.41 -4.68 13.27
CA ILE A 91 -10.65 -3.43 13.97
C ILE A 91 -11.83 -2.71 13.33
N THR A 92 -12.68 -2.13 14.17
CA THR A 92 -13.82 -1.32 13.70
C THR A 92 -13.50 0.15 13.90
N PHE A 93 -13.33 0.86 12.80
CA PHE A 93 -13.18 2.31 12.79
C PHE A 93 -14.52 2.99 12.52
N THR A 94 -14.85 4.00 13.32
CA THR A 94 -16.02 4.84 13.13
C THR A 94 -15.57 6.22 12.65
N VAL A 95 -16.16 6.69 11.55
CA VAL A 95 -15.91 8.02 10.98
C VAL A 95 -17.21 8.81 10.87
N ALA A 96 -17.17 10.11 11.16
CA ALA A 96 -18.33 10.97 10.96
C ALA A 96 -18.58 11.22 9.47
N LYS A 97 -19.84 11.03 9.03
CA LYS A 97 -20.25 11.14 7.63
C LYS A 97 -19.88 12.48 7.00
N ARG A 98 -20.18 13.57 7.71
CA ARG A 98 -19.90 14.93 7.21
C ARG A 98 -18.39 15.19 7.12
N ARG A 99 -17.62 14.74 8.08
CA ARG A 99 -16.16 14.92 8.09
C ARG A 99 -15.49 14.19 6.93
N PHE A 100 -15.97 12.99 6.60
CA PHE A 100 -15.52 12.23 5.44
C PHE A 100 -15.80 13.01 4.13
N GLY A 101 -17.02 13.53 3.97
CA GLY A 101 -17.36 14.36 2.80
C GLY A 101 -16.55 15.66 2.68
N GLU A 102 -16.02 16.19 3.78
CA GLU A 102 -15.14 17.36 3.80
C GLU A 102 -13.70 17.06 3.36
N LEU A 103 -13.31 15.79 3.20
CA LEU A 103 -12.00 15.42 2.63
C LEU A 103 -11.85 15.87 1.17
N GLY A 104 -12.96 16.18 0.50
CA GLY A 104 -12.95 16.77 -0.84
C GLY A 104 -12.34 15.83 -1.89
N MET A 105 -12.42 14.52 -1.68
CA MET A 105 -11.97 13.53 -2.66
C MET A 105 -12.71 13.75 -3.98
N THR A 106 -11.99 14.02 -5.06
CA THR A 106 -12.58 14.37 -6.36
C THR A 106 -12.76 13.17 -7.29
N THR A 107 -12.31 11.99 -6.88
CA THR A 107 -12.21 10.80 -7.73
C THR A 107 -13.49 9.95 -7.66
N ASP A 108 -14.09 9.71 -8.82
CA ASP A 108 -14.92 8.54 -9.15
C ASP A 108 -16.14 8.26 -8.26
N GLY A 109 -16.79 9.31 -7.74
CA GLY A 109 -18.01 9.16 -6.93
C GLY A 109 -17.77 8.59 -5.53
N ARG A 110 -16.52 8.37 -5.13
CA ARG A 110 -16.13 7.78 -3.84
C ARG A 110 -16.07 8.79 -2.69
N ALA A 111 -16.41 10.05 -2.96
CA ALA A 111 -16.24 11.17 -2.03
C ALA A 111 -17.18 11.17 -0.80
N LYS A 112 -18.27 10.42 -0.84
CA LYS A 112 -19.37 10.56 0.13
C LYS A 112 -19.36 9.49 1.21
N ILE A 113 -18.78 8.35 0.92
CA ILE A 113 -18.78 7.16 1.78
C ILE A 113 -17.44 6.45 1.64
N PRO A 114 -16.88 5.89 2.72
CA PRO A 114 -15.77 4.96 2.61
C PRO A 114 -16.15 3.77 1.73
N HIS A 115 -15.18 3.15 1.08
CA HIS A 115 -15.44 1.99 0.23
C HIS A 115 -14.62 0.79 0.66
N GLU A 116 -15.18 -0.39 0.38
CA GLU A 116 -14.48 -1.66 0.54
C GLU A 116 -13.21 -1.69 -0.32
N GLY A 117 -12.16 -2.28 0.23
CA GLY A 117 -10.83 -2.35 -0.39
C GLY A 117 -9.96 -1.12 -0.19
N ASP A 118 -10.49 -0.01 0.32
CA ASP A 118 -9.67 1.16 0.71
C ASP A 118 -8.83 0.85 1.96
N LEU A 119 -7.73 1.59 2.14
CA LEU A 119 -6.79 1.36 3.22
C LEU A 119 -6.81 2.48 4.26
N ILE A 120 -6.57 2.11 5.51
CA ILE A 120 -6.39 3.01 6.64
C ILE A 120 -5.01 2.73 7.23
N TYR A 121 -4.12 3.71 7.18
CA TYR A 121 -2.81 3.64 7.83
C TYR A 121 -2.90 4.23 9.24
N PHE A 122 -2.52 3.45 10.24
CA PHE A 122 -2.48 3.86 11.63
C PHE A 122 -1.03 4.24 12.03
N PRO A 123 -0.71 5.54 12.19
CA PRO A 123 0.67 5.98 12.43
C PRO A 123 1.29 5.44 13.71
N THR A 124 0.49 5.26 14.78
CA THR A 124 0.99 4.83 16.09
C THR A 124 1.56 3.42 16.07
N THR A 125 0.92 2.51 15.32
CA THR A 125 1.36 1.12 15.19
C THR A 125 2.11 0.85 13.90
N SER A 126 2.17 1.83 12.98
CA SER A 126 2.70 1.66 11.62
C SER A 126 2.06 0.50 10.85
N ALA A 127 0.78 0.22 11.14
CA ALA A 127 0.01 -0.85 10.51
C ALA A 127 -0.95 -0.29 9.46
N LEU A 128 -1.14 -1.05 8.37
CA LEU A 128 -2.18 -0.82 7.37
C LEU A 128 -3.36 -1.74 7.64
N PHE A 129 -4.56 -1.21 7.52
CA PHE A 129 -5.81 -1.96 7.60
C PHE A 129 -6.59 -1.77 6.31
N GLN A 130 -7.18 -2.85 5.80
CA GLN A 130 -8.07 -2.83 4.65
C GLN A 130 -9.52 -2.87 5.11
N ILE A 131 -10.35 -2.01 4.53
CA ILE A 131 -11.79 -2.00 4.78
C ILE A 131 -12.41 -3.21 4.09
N LEU A 132 -13.00 -4.11 4.86
CA LEU A 132 -13.76 -5.25 4.37
C LEU A 132 -15.20 -4.90 4.08
N PHE A 133 -15.82 -4.16 4.98
CA PHE A 133 -17.23 -3.84 4.93
C PHE A 133 -17.50 -2.48 5.58
N VAL A 134 -18.42 -1.73 4.98
CA VAL A 134 -18.87 -0.43 5.50
C VAL A 134 -20.33 -0.56 5.89
N GLU A 135 -20.62 -0.38 7.18
CA GLU A 135 -21.97 -0.27 7.69
C GLU A 135 -22.53 1.11 7.35
N ASP A 136 -23.37 1.16 6.32
CA ASP A 136 -24.05 2.37 5.85
C ASP A 136 -25.56 2.37 6.17
N GLU A 137 -26.06 1.29 6.77
CA GLU A 137 -27.44 1.14 7.19
C GLU A 137 -27.57 0.86 8.69
N ALA A 138 -28.37 1.68 9.37
CA ALA A 138 -28.85 1.37 10.71
C ALA A 138 -30.30 0.88 10.65
N ILE A 139 -30.62 -0.17 11.41
CA ILE A 139 -31.99 -0.70 11.54
C ILE A 139 -32.98 0.39 12.03
N PHE A 140 -32.48 1.41 12.73
CA PHE A 140 -33.29 2.51 13.23
C PHE A 140 -32.56 3.87 13.15
N TYR A 141 -33.07 4.77 12.32
CA TYR A 141 -32.61 6.15 12.24
C TYR A 141 -33.37 7.04 13.24
N GLN A 142 -32.80 7.26 14.42
CA GLN A 142 -33.38 8.11 15.46
C GLN A 142 -33.70 9.54 14.97
N THR A 143 -32.95 10.03 13.98
CA THR A 143 -33.13 11.36 13.38
C THR A 143 -33.29 11.35 11.85
N GLY A 144 -33.68 10.20 11.30
CA GLY A 144 -33.97 10.05 9.87
C GLY A 144 -32.74 9.97 8.95
N GLN A 145 -31.52 10.06 9.49
CA GLN A 145 -30.28 9.85 8.73
C GLN A 145 -29.17 9.25 9.61
N LEU A 146 -28.22 8.56 8.96
CA LEU A 146 -26.99 8.09 9.58
C LEU A 146 -26.00 9.25 9.75
N GLN A 147 -25.34 9.32 10.91
CA GLN A 147 -24.38 10.38 11.25
C GLN A 147 -22.91 9.92 11.14
N SER A 148 -22.66 8.60 11.15
CA SER A 148 -21.34 7.98 11.06
C SER A 148 -21.35 6.72 10.25
N TYR A 149 -20.21 6.37 9.68
CA TYR A 149 -19.97 5.08 9.06
C TYR A 149 -19.08 4.25 9.97
N ASP A 150 -19.45 2.99 10.18
CA ASP A 150 -18.61 2.01 10.86
C ASP A 150 -17.95 1.12 9.78
N MET A 151 -16.64 1.02 9.83
CA MET A 151 -15.81 0.31 8.86
C MET A 151 -15.17 -0.87 9.57
N LEU A 152 -15.56 -2.09 9.19
CA LEU A 152 -14.88 -3.30 9.62
C LEU A 152 -13.62 -3.45 8.77
N CYS A 153 -12.47 -3.48 9.43
CA CYS A 153 -11.18 -3.54 8.76
C CYS A 153 -10.36 -4.74 9.25
N GLU A 154 -9.55 -5.31 8.37
CA GLU A 154 -8.56 -6.33 8.71
C GLU A 154 -7.14 -5.84 8.43
N MET A 155 -6.14 -6.40 9.10
CA MET A 155 -4.74 -6.06 8.80
C MET A 155 -4.40 -6.38 7.35
N PHE A 156 -3.91 -5.37 6.62
CA PHE A 156 -3.59 -5.48 5.21
C PHE A 156 -2.26 -6.23 5.01
N THR A 157 -2.25 -7.16 4.07
CA THR A 157 -1.03 -7.84 3.62
C THR A 157 -0.65 -7.32 2.24
N TYR A 158 0.58 -6.82 2.11
CA TYR A 158 1.12 -6.37 0.84
C TYR A 158 1.20 -7.54 -0.16
N SER A 159 0.71 -7.30 -1.37
CA SER A 159 0.69 -8.25 -2.49
C SER A 159 0.87 -7.46 -3.80
N ASP A 160 2.02 -6.79 -3.92
CA ASP A 160 2.45 -6.04 -5.12
C ASP A 160 1.52 -4.88 -5.54
N GLN A 161 0.82 -4.27 -4.59
CA GLN A 161 0.09 -3.02 -4.84
C GLN A 161 1.05 -1.83 -4.91
N LYS A 162 0.68 -0.83 -5.72
CA LYS A 162 1.46 0.40 -5.86
C LYS A 162 1.01 1.46 -4.87
N PHE A 163 1.95 2.06 -4.14
CA PHE A 163 1.74 3.15 -3.19
C PHE A 163 2.53 4.38 -3.63
N ASP A 164 1.79 5.43 -4.02
CA ASP A 164 2.36 6.72 -4.42
C ASP A 164 1.53 7.82 -3.73
N THR A 165 1.56 7.80 -2.40
CA THR A 165 0.68 8.64 -1.58
C THR A 165 1.28 10.00 -1.28
N GLY A 166 2.60 10.16 -1.49
CA GLY A 166 3.37 11.33 -1.10
C GLY A 166 3.75 11.36 0.38
N ILE A 167 3.52 10.25 1.10
CA ILE A 167 3.89 10.08 2.50
C ILE A 167 4.95 8.99 2.60
N ASP A 168 6.20 9.41 2.85
CA ASP A 168 7.37 8.53 2.86
C ASP A 168 7.20 7.26 3.70
N THR A 169 6.51 7.34 4.83
CA THR A 169 6.32 6.18 5.72
C THR A 169 5.38 5.13 5.15
N ILE A 170 4.40 5.55 4.35
CA ILE A 170 3.46 4.65 3.68
C ILE A 170 4.11 4.10 2.42
N ASP A 171 4.71 4.98 1.61
CA ASP A 171 5.38 4.58 0.37
C ASP A 171 6.64 3.72 0.66
N ALA A 172 7.21 3.81 1.87
CA ALA A 172 8.26 2.89 2.34
C ALA A 172 7.78 1.45 2.50
N ILE A 173 6.49 1.19 2.71
CA ILE A 173 5.95 -0.16 2.85
C ILE A 173 6.09 -0.91 1.53
N GLU A 174 5.77 -0.26 0.41
CA GLU A 174 6.05 -0.80 -0.92
C GLU A 174 7.54 -1.06 -1.09
N ARG A 175 8.41 -0.10 -0.77
CA ARG A 175 9.86 -0.26 -0.95
C ARG A 175 10.46 -1.37 -0.10
N ALA A 176 9.89 -1.67 1.06
CA ALA A 176 10.36 -2.72 1.95
C ALA A 176 9.95 -4.13 1.48
N HIS A 177 8.83 -4.24 0.76
CA HIS A 177 8.24 -5.51 0.37
C HIS A 177 8.23 -5.77 -1.14
N SER A 178 8.48 -4.78 -1.99
CA SER A 178 8.52 -4.92 -3.44
C SER A 178 9.79 -5.62 -3.91
N TYR A 179 9.69 -6.39 -5.00
CA TYR A 179 10.84 -6.95 -5.70
C TYR A 179 11.86 -5.87 -6.05
N SER A 180 13.11 -6.06 -5.60
CA SER A 180 14.18 -5.10 -5.82
C SER A 180 15.45 -5.78 -6.29
N VAL A 181 16.28 -5.06 -7.06
CA VAL A 181 17.57 -5.53 -7.58
C VAL A 181 18.68 -4.58 -7.18
N ASP A 182 19.77 -5.15 -6.68
CA ASP A 182 20.97 -4.39 -6.32
C ASP A 182 21.92 -4.26 -7.52
N PHE A 183 22.19 -3.01 -7.89
CA PHE A 183 23.14 -2.64 -8.94
C PHE A 183 24.41 -2.08 -8.32
N THR A 184 25.55 -2.69 -8.65
CA THR A 184 26.86 -2.17 -8.29
C THR A 184 27.31 -1.14 -9.33
N MET A 185 27.43 0.12 -8.94
CA MET A 185 27.78 1.24 -9.83
C MET A 185 29.28 1.49 -9.92
N ASN A 186 29.74 1.95 -11.09
CA ASN A 186 31.15 2.28 -11.35
C ASN A 186 31.37 3.80 -11.37
N THR A 187 31.61 4.36 -12.56
CA THR A 187 31.93 5.77 -12.78
C THR A 187 30.65 6.56 -12.93
N GLY A 188 30.57 7.67 -12.22
CA GLY A 188 29.40 8.52 -12.24
C GLY A 188 29.52 9.71 -11.28
N SER A 189 28.47 10.51 -11.23
CA SER A 189 28.38 11.70 -10.38
C SER A 189 26.97 11.88 -9.82
N GLY A 190 26.87 12.52 -8.67
CA GLY A 190 25.60 12.83 -8.00
C GLY A 190 25.25 11.82 -6.90
N ASN A 191 24.10 12.01 -6.26
CA ASN A 191 23.54 11.04 -5.31
C ASN A 191 22.09 10.83 -5.67
N TYR A 192 21.68 9.57 -5.81
CA TYR A 192 20.28 9.27 -6.04
C TYR A 192 19.45 9.63 -4.80
N THR A 193 18.25 10.15 -5.03
CA THR A 193 17.26 10.41 -3.99
C THR A 193 16.31 9.23 -3.90
N VAL A 194 16.07 8.74 -2.69
CA VAL A 194 15.16 7.61 -2.46
C VAL A 194 13.74 7.98 -2.92
N GLY A 195 13.05 7.06 -3.60
CA GLY A 195 11.73 7.27 -4.20
C GLY A 195 11.75 7.97 -5.58
N GLU A 196 12.92 8.36 -6.10
CA GLU A 196 12.96 8.96 -7.44
C GLU A 196 12.87 7.91 -8.55
N THR A 197 12.31 8.32 -9.70
CA THR A 197 12.37 7.52 -10.92
C THR A 197 13.75 7.65 -11.56
N VAL A 198 14.35 6.52 -11.90
CA VAL A 198 15.56 6.43 -12.73
C VAL A 198 15.23 5.85 -14.10
N TYR A 199 16.04 6.21 -15.09
CA TYR A 199 15.85 5.75 -16.46
C TYR A 199 17.16 5.54 -17.20
N GLN A 200 17.09 4.75 -18.29
CA GLN A 200 18.15 4.68 -19.30
C GLN A 200 17.62 5.17 -20.65
N GLY A 201 18.37 6.05 -21.31
CA GLY A 201 18.03 6.59 -22.62
C GLY A 201 18.27 8.10 -22.73
N ALA A 202 17.81 8.68 -23.84
CA ALA A 202 18.02 10.10 -24.13
C ALA A 202 17.13 11.05 -23.27
N SER A 203 15.97 10.58 -22.81
CA SER A 203 15.07 11.33 -21.92
C SER A 203 14.10 10.39 -21.21
N LEU A 204 13.57 10.81 -20.05
CA LEU A 204 12.57 10.05 -19.29
C LEU A 204 11.32 9.70 -20.12
N ALA A 205 10.90 10.60 -21.01
CA ALA A 205 9.70 10.42 -21.84
C ALA A 205 9.89 9.34 -22.93
N ALA A 206 11.11 9.17 -23.45
CA ALA A 206 11.42 8.17 -24.48
C ALA A 206 12.06 6.89 -23.91
N ALA A 207 12.38 6.86 -22.62
CA ALA A 207 13.01 5.72 -21.98
C ALA A 207 12.04 4.53 -21.89
N THR A 208 12.47 3.39 -22.45
CA THR A 208 11.80 2.09 -22.31
C THR A 208 12.24 1.34 -21.07
N VAL A 209 13.35 1.76 -20.45
CA VAL A 209 13.91 1.18 -19.24
C VAL A 209 13.79 2.18 -18.10
N LYS A 210 13.02 1.82 -17.08
CA LYS A 210 12.73 2.65 -15.91
C LYS A 210 12.79 1.82 -14.63
N GLY A 211 13.02 2.47 -13.51
CA GLY A 211 12.91 1.88 -12.18
C GLY A 211 12.79 2.98 -11.13
N GLU A 212 12.55 2.59 -9.90
CA GLU A 212 12.42 3.48 -8.76
C GLU A 212 13.52 3.19 -7.74
N VAL A 213 14.08 4.23 -7.11
CA VAL A 213 15.19 4.07 -6.15
C VAL A 213 14.67 3.65 -4.78
N GLY A 214 14.96 2.41 -4.38
CA GLY A 214 14.69 1.91 -3.03
C GLY A 214 15.70 2.39 -2.00
N SER A 215 16.98 2.32 -2.35
CA SER A 215 18.07 2.85 -1.52
C SER A 215 19.33 3.16 -2.35
N TRP A 216 20.15 4.07 -1.86
CA TRP A 216 21.43 4.43 -2.45
C TRP A 216 22.52 4.58 -1.39
N ASN A 217 23.66 3.91 -1.60
CA ASN A 217 24.85 4.08 -0.77
C ASN A 217 25.99 4.68 -1.60
N SER A 218 26.34 5.94 -1.33
CA SER A 218 27.39 6.67 -2.06
C SER A 218 28.82 6.16 -1.80
N THR A 219 29.03 5.41 -0.71
CA THR A 219 30.34 4.84 -0.34
C THR A 219 30.57 3.49 -1.03
N THR A 220 29.61 2.58 -0.94
CA THR A 220 29.68 1.26 -1.59
C THR A 220 29.25 1.29 -3.05
N LYS A 221 28.62 2.38 -3.49
CA LYS A 221 28.06 2.57 -4.83
C LYS A 221 27.01 1.52 -5.21
N ILE A 222 26.23 1.08 -4.24
CA ILE A 222 25.13 0.15 -4.46
C ILE A 222 23.84 0.95 -4.60
N LEU A 223 23.14 0.76 -5.72
CA LEU A 223 21.80 1.29 -5.97
C LEU A 223 20.81 0.13 -5.96
N ASN A 224 19.84 0.18 -5.05
CA ASN A 224 18.73 -0.74 -5.04
C ASN A 224 17.58 -0.14 -5.85
N LEU A 225 17.10 -0.88 -6.86
CA LEU A 225 15.99 -0.47 -7.72
C LEU A 225 14.78 -1.39 -7.55
N LEU A 226 13.60 -0.80 -7.47
CA LEU A 226 12.29 -1.46 -7.45
C LEU A 226 11.43 -1.02 -8.64
N ASN A 227 10.26 -1.67 -8.82
CA ASN A 227 9.28 -1.33 -9.87
C ASN A 227 9.90 -1.21 -11.28
N MET A 228 10.86 -2.07 -11.57
CA MET A 228 11.65 -2.00 -12.80
C MET A 228 10.81 -2.39 -14.02
N THR A 229 10.84 -1.55 -15.05
CA THR A 229 10.26 -1.81 -16.36
C THR A 229 11.39 -1.89 -17.37
N GLY A 230 11.47 -3.00 -18.11
CA GLY A 230 12.55 -3.24 -19.06
C GLY A 230 13.86 -3.69 -18.40
N ASN A 231 14.86 -3.99 -19.22
CA ASN A 231 16.14 -4.52 -18.74
C ASN A 231 17.22 -3.44 -18.75
N PHE A 232 17.81 -3.20 -17.57
CA PHE A 232 18.95 -2.29 -17.45
C PHE A 232 20.20 -2.88 -18.12
N SER A 233 20.87 -2.05 -18.92
CA SER A 233 22.08 -2.42 -19.65
C SER A 233 23.31 -1.72 -19.05
N GLY A 234 24.43 -2.43 -18.95
CA GLY A 234 25.69 -1.84 -18.50
C GLY A 234 26.35 -0.87 -19.47
N THR A 235 25.84 -0.76 -20.69
CA THR A 235 26.39 0.13 -21.73
C THR A 235 25.90 1.57 -21.60
N VAL A 236 24.79 1.81 -20.89
CA VAL A 236 24.16 3.12 -20.72
C VAL A 236 24.09 3.45 -19.23
N ASN A 237 24.31 4.71 -18.87
CA ASN A 237 24.20 5.13 -17.48
C ASN A 237 22.73 5.11 -17.02
N ILE A 238 22.54 4.80 -15.74
CA ILE A 238 21.27 5.03 -15.04
C ILE A 238 21.22 6.49 -14.63
N ILE A 239 20.18 7.21 -15.05
CA ILE A 239 20.01 8.65 -14.80
C ILE A 239 18.84 8.85 -13.85
N GLY A 240 19.05 9.56 -12.75
CA GLY A 240 17.98 9.99 -11.83
C GLY A 240 17.25 11.20 -12.38
N ASP A 241 15.92 11.17 -12.33
CA ASP A 241 15.09 12.26 -12.84
C ASP A 241 15.18 13.53 -11.97
N SER A 242 15.10 13.36 -10.65
CA SER A 242 15.11 14.49 -9.70
C SER A 242 16.54 14.89 -9.32
N SER A 243 17.41 13.91 -9.09
CA SER A 243 18.78 14.13 -8.63
C SER A 243 19.76 14.45 -9.76
N SER A 244 19.41 14.16 -11.01
CA SER A 244 20.34 14.16 -12.16
C SER A 244 21.59 13.29 -11.92
N ALA A 245 21.55 12.37 -10.94
CA ALA A 245 22.65 11.45 -10.67
C ALA A 245 22.81 10.49 -11.85
N SER A 246 24.05 10.26 -12.28
CA SER A 246 24.34 9.43 -13.45
C SER A 246 25.51 8.50 -13.18
N TYR A 247 25.27 7.20 -13.22
CA TYR A 247 26.26 6.17 -12.98
C TYR A 247 26.20 5.05 -14.02
N SER A 248 27.36 4.52 -14.40
CA SER A 248 27.46 3.29 -15.19
C SER A 248 27.36 2.05 -14.29
N ILE A 249 26.81 0.96 -14.83
CA ILE A 249 26.63 -0.30 -14.11
C ILE A 249 27.91 -1.15 -14.25
N THR A 250 28.39 -1.69 -13.13
CA THR A 250 29.47 -2.69 -13.11
C THR A 250 28.90 -4.09 -13.24
N SER A 251 27.93 -4.40 -12.36
CA SER A 251 27.31 -5.71 -12.23
C SER A 251 25.98 -5.57 -11.51
N PHE A 252 25.11 -6.54 -11.73
CA PHE A 252 23.90 -6.78 -10.98
C PHE A 252 23.66 -8.29 -10.97
N ASP A 253 23.03 -8.81 -9.92
CA ASP A 253 22.65 -10.21 -9.84
C ASP A 253 21.16 -10.29 -9.48
N ALA A 254 20.34 -10.55 -10.49
CA ALA A 254 18.90 -10.68 -10.31
C ALA A 254 18.49 -11.96 -9.57
N GLN A 255 19.33 -13.00 -9.52
CA GLN A 255 19.03 -14.24 -8.81
C GLN A 255 19.33 -14.12 -7.31
N GLN A 256 20.36 -13.36 -6.96
CA GLN A 256 20.71 -13.03 -5.58
C GLN A 256 19.83 -11.91 -4.99
N SER A 257 19.22 -11.11 -5.86
CA SER A 257 18.34 -10.01 -5.49
C SER A 257 17.00 -10.53 -4.95
N ALA A 258 16.95 -10.76 -3.65
CA ALA A 258 15.73 -11.13 -2.94
C ALA A 258 15.04 -9.87 -2.43
N ALA A 259 13.84 -9.58 -2.90
CA ALA A 259 12.91 -8.91 -2.01
C ALA A 259 12.30 -9.93 -1.06
N ASN A 260 12.08 -9.47 0.16
CA ASN A 260 11.58 -10.21 1.29
C ASN A 260 10.08 -10.55 1.20
N THR A 261 9.56 -10.81 -0.01
CA THR A 261 8.12 -11.04 -0.27
C THR A 261 7.75 -12.50 -0.48
N ALA A 262 8.72 -13.40 -0.51
CA ALA A 262 8.46 -14.81 -0.30
C ALA A 262 9.50 -15.36 0.66
N ALA A 263 9.02 -16.01 1.73
CA ALA A 263 9.82 -16.87 2.57
C ALA A 263 10.75 -17.71 1.67
N THR A 264 12.06 -17.63 1.93
CA THR A 264 13.12 -18.40 1.27
C THR A 264 13.17 -18.23 -0.26
N SER A 265 13.78 -17.13 -0.74
CA SER A 265 14.33 -17.10 -2.10
C SER A 265 15.54 -18.05 -2.18
N SER A 266 15.28 -19.36 -2.11
CA SER A 266 16.30 -20.40 -2.22
C SER A 266 16.79 -20.58 -3.65
N ASN A 267 16.49 -19.67 -4.59
CA ASN A 267 16.94 -19.79 -5.98
C ASN A 267 18.47 -19.95 -6.05
N VAL A 268 19.23 -19.13 -5.32
CA VAL A 268 20.70 -19.25 -5.26
C VAL A 268 21.12 -20.57 -4.59
N GLU A 269 20.42 -20.99 -3.53
CA GLU A 269 20.71 -22.26 -2.85
C GLU A 269 20.38 -23.48 -3.73
N ILE A 270 19.31 -23.40 -4.52
CA ILE A 270 18.84 -24.41 -5.46
C ILE A 270 19.81 -24.49 -6.64
N GLU A 271 20.24 -23.37 -7.22
CA GLU A 271 21.26 -23.34 -8.27
C GLU A 271 22.58 -23.92 -7.75
N ALA A 272 23.06 -23.47 -6.58
CA ALA A 272 24.29 -23.99 -5.98
C ALA A 272 24.20 -25.49 -5.64
N ALA A 273 23.04 -25.96 -5.20
CA ALA A 273 22.80 -27.39 -4.97
C ALA A 273 22.69 -28.18 -6.28
N ALA A 274 22.10 -27.61 -7.34
CA ALA A 274 22.00 -28.23 -8.65
C ALA A 274 23.37 -28.39 -9.33
N ASP A 275 24.22 -27.36 -9.24
CA ASP A 275 25.61 -27.40 -9.72
C ASP A 275 26.43 -28.48 -9.01
N ALA A 276 26.14 -28.75 -7.73
CA ALA A 276 26.77 -29.82 -6.98
C ALA A 276 26.26 -31.23 -7.34
N ILE A 277 25.08 -31.35 -7.98
CA ILE A 277 24.47 -32.65 -8.34
C ILE A 277 24.99 -33.16 -9.68
N ILE A 278 25.30 -32.28 -10.65
CA ILE A 278 25.78 -32.70 -11.97
C ILE A 278 27.26 -32.33 -12.15
N ASP A 279 28.11 -33.31 -11.90
CA ASP A 279 29.56 -33.22 -12.06
C ASP A 279 29.98 -33.45 -13.53
N PHE A 280 30.36 -32.38 -14.23
CA PHE A 280 30.94 -32.43 -15.57
C PHE A 280 32.48 -32.44 -15.59
N THR A 281 33.13 -32.59 -14.43
CA THR A 281 34.59 -32.62 -14.33
C THR A 281 35.18 -33.98 -14.72
N GLU A 282 34.36 -35.03 -14.74
CA GLU A 282 34.76 -36.32 -15.31
C GLU A 282 34.71 -36.27 -16.85
N GLY A 283 35.89 -36.25 -17.47
CA GLY A 283 36.04 -36.34 -18.92
C GLY A 283 35.45 -37.64 -19.46
N ASN A 284 34.75 -37.56 -20.60
CA ASN A 284 34.12 -38.69 -21.27
C ASN A 284 35.03 -39.95 -21.29
N PRO A 285 34.68 -41.02 -20.57
CA PRO A 285 35.49 -42.23 -20.51
C PRO A 285 35.51 -43.01 -21.84
N PHE A 286 34.68 -42.63 -22.81
CA PHE A 286 34.58 -43.24 -24.14
C PHE A 286 35.28 -42.44 -25.25
N GLY A 287 36.09 -41.42 -24.91
CA GLY A 287 37.05 -40.79 -25.82
C GLY A 287 36.84 -39.30 -26.09
N SER A 288 37.95 -38.61 -26.41
CA SER A 288 37.98 -37.23 -26.90
C SER A 288 37.61 -37.17 -28.38
N LEU A 289 36.80 -36.18 -28.77
CA LEU A 289 36.70 -35.74 -30.17
C LEU A 289 37.98 -35.02 -30.62
#